data_AF-A0A7C3X0P5-F1
#
_entry.id   AF-A0A7C3X0P5-F1
#
_cell.length_a   1.000
_cell.length_b   1.000
_cell.length_c   1.000
_cell.angle_alpha   90.00
_cell.angle_beta   90.00
_cell.angle_gamma   90.00
#
_symmetry.space_group_name_H-M   'P 1'
#
loop_
_entity.id
_entity.type
_entity.pdbx_description
1 polymer ?
#
loop_
_entity_poly.entity_id
_entity_poly.type
_entity_poly.pdbx_seq_one_letter_code
_entity_poly.pdbx_strand_id
1 'polypeptide(L)'
;MKVFFFLHRISTFLLLLCVMTFLTGCPKPDLQVSAQSHHFGGDMYTGIVETDWEFQIWNAGDKNSILYYKVEPTKNWILVNPTSGKIAVNDEPVKVSVHINRDSTQKSVPSFATGYIKVSGGGKEKVITVTTVPNFYTEVFGGLYNRPFDLSNTTLVFIPDEGLHFYKQGIKKNVQQFPQQPPNMGNYALFAVQDPFKIAFSISPIPFYGVKYTDIYVSSKGYISFGAKGLEPITVGKHFAYPQISLLPIDALLAEEGSGVIYSLLPQKIVISWINIPLAQSPTIGEDGKPFKNNIQVELFFDGKIQITYLSIDPKQFNAVVGLSCGGGDGTSPPVQDFVISDLSSA
;
A
#
# COMPACT_ATOMS: atom_id res chain seq x y z
N MET A 1 -62.85 63.46 -54.64
CA MET A 1 -61.49 63.92 -54.32
C MET A 1 -60.95 63.05 -53.17
N LYS A 2 -60.08 62.10 -53.51
CA LYS A 2 -59.02 61.40 -52.73
C LYS A 2 -59.15 61.10 -51.20
N VAL A 3 -58.74 59.84 -50.89
CA VAL A 3 -58.20 59.25 -49.62
C VAL A 3 -59.26 58.84 -48.58
N PHE A 4 -59.43 57.56 -48.21
CA PHE A 4 -58.58 56.83 -47.27
C PHE A 4 -58.55 55.30 -47.46
N PHE A 5 -57.38 54.75 -47.12
CA PHE A 5 -56.83 53.45 -47.43
C PHE A 5 -57.47 52.27 -46.69
N PHE A 6 -57.60 51.18 -47.45
CA PHE A 6 -57.68 49.77 -47.09
C PHE A 6 -56.77 49.38 -45.91
N LEU A 7 -57.34 48.87 -44.80
CA LEU A 7 -56.66 47.93 -43.90
C LEU A 7 -57.68 47.25 -42.97
N HIS A 8 -58.44 46.31 -43.52
CA HIS A 8 -59.20 45.35 -42.72
C HIS A 8 -59.29 44.04 -43.50
N ARG A 9 -58.99 42.92 -42.82
CA ARG A 9 -58.93 41.52 -43.31
C ARG A 9 -57.62 41.04 -43.93
N ILE A 10 -56.56 40.97 -43.12
CA ILE A 10 -55.65 39.80 -43.11
C ILE A 10 -55.16 39.65 -41.66
N SER A 11 -55.96 39.05 -40.78
CA SER A 11 -55.54 38.79 -39.39
C SER A 11 -56.28 37.60 -38.81
N THR A 12 -56.34 36.48 -39.52
CA THR A 12 -56.90 35.23 -38.97
C THR A 12 -56.44 34.02 -39.80
N PHE A 13 -55.17 33.99 -40.20
CA PHE A 13 -54.59 32.80 -40.84
C PHE A 13 -53.08 32.72 -40.57
N LEU A 14 -52.69 32.67 -39.29
CA LEU A 14 -51.41 32.10 -38.84
C LEU A 14 -51.30 31.99 -37.30
N LEU A 15 -52.38 31.62 -36.60
CA LEU A 15 -52.33 31.45 -35.13
C LEU A 15 -52.13 29.98 -34.71
N LEU A 16 -51.45 29.19 -35.54
CA LEU A 16 -51.11 27.80 -35.22
C LEU A 16 -49.84 27.36 -35.93
N LEU A 17 -48.73 28.09 -35.73
CA LEU A 17 -47.41 27.60 -36.08
C LEU A 17 -46.41 27.99 -34.97
N CYS A 18 -45.93 26.96 -34.26
CA CYS A 18 -44.71 26.96 -33.46
C CYS A 18 -44.59 27.99 -32.31
N VAL A 19 -45.31 27.76 -31.22
CA VAL A 19 -44.77 28.06 -29.87
C VAL A 19 -44.56 26.73 -29.13
N MET A 20 -43.76 25.86 -29.75
CA MET A 20 -42.91 24.91 -29.05
C MET A 20 -41.49 25.50 -29.09
N THR A 21 -41.33 26.73 -28.59
CA THR A 21 -40.00 27.16 -28.18
C THR A 21 -39.70 26.34 -26.94
N PHE A 22 -38.96 25.25 -27.16
CA PHE A 22 -38.36 24.44 -26.13
C PHE A 22 -37.94 25.33 -24.96
N LEU A 23 -38.51 25.09 -23.78
CA LEU A 23 -37.81 25.39 -22.53
C LEU A 23 -36.60 24.46 -22.48
N THR A 24 -35.63 24.62 -23.38
CA THR A 24 -34.31 24.05 -23.19
C THR A 24 -33.79 24.73 -21.94
N GLY A 25 -33.83 24.05 -20.80
CA GLY A 25 -33.14 24.51 -19.60
C GLY A 25 -31.72 24.92 -19.99
N CYS A 26 -31.17 25.97 -19.34
CA CYS A 26 -29.83 26.46 -19.64
C CYS A 26 -28.87 25.28 -19.84
N PRO A 27 -28.15 25.19 -20.98
CA PRO A 27 -27.27 24.08 -21.28
C PRO A 27 -26.36 23.78 -20.09
N LYS A 28 -26.47 22.57 -19.52
CA LYS A 28 -25.76 22.20 -18.31
C LYS A 28 -24.41 21.59 -18.66
N PRO A 29 -23.30 22.18 -18.19
CA PRO A 29 -21.98 21.58 -18.38
C PRO A 29 -21.84 20.32 -17.52
N ASP A 30 -21.02 19.38 -17.97
CA ASP A 30 -20.66 18.17 -17.23
C ASP A 30 -19.15 17.98 -17.19
N LEU A 31 -18.58 18.08 -15.98
CA LEU A 31 -17.15 17.92 -15.75
C LEU A 31 -16.72 16.45 -15.86
N GLN A 32 -15.77 16.19 -16.76
CA GLN A 32 -15.07 14.91 -16.86
C GLN A 32 -13.56 15.09 -16.79
N VAL A 33 -12.87 14.07 -16.28
CA VAL A 33 -11.41 14.00 -16.16
C VAL A 33 -10.92 12.65 -16.68
N SER A 34 -9.72 12.58 -17.27
CA SER A 34 -9.20 11.33 -17.85
C SER A 34 -8.59 10.36 -16.83
N ALA A 35 -8.41 10.79 -15.58
CA ALA A 35 -7.74 10.02 -14.55
C ALA A 35 -8.36 10.22 -13.16
N GLN A 36 -8.28 9.19 -12.33
CA GLN A 36 -8.72 9.21 -10.92
C GLN A 36 -7.53 9.11 -9.95
N SER A 37 -6.36 8.67 -10.42
CA SER A 37 -5.12 8.65 -9.66
C SER A 37 -3.90 8.64 -10.57
N HIS A 38 -2.74 8.93 -9.99
CA HIS A 38 -1.43 8.74 -10.60
C HIS A 38 -0.35 8.48 -9.54
N HIS A 39 0.54 7.54 -9.83
CA HIS A 39 1.71 7.26 -9.01
C HIS A 39 2.95 7.70 -9.78
N PHE A 40 3.72 8.61 -9.18
CA PHE A 40 5.00 9.01 -9.72
C PHE A 40 6.05 7.95 -9.34
N GLY A 41 6.31 7.07 -10.31
CA GLY A 41 7.22 5.93 -10.24
C GLY A 41 8.66 6.30 -9.87
N GLY A 42 9.37 5.33 -9.30
CA GLY A 42 10.81 5.39 -9.12
C GLY A 42 11.40 3.99 -9.18
N ASP A 43 12.48 3.82 -9.93
CA ASP A 43 13.25 2.58 -9.97
C ASP A 43 14.44 2.71 -9.01
N MET A 44 14.45 1.91 -7.94
CA MET A 44 15.50 1.92 -6.92
C MET A 44 16.86 1.42 -7.44
N TYR A 45 16.87 0.66 -8.54
CA TYR A 45 18.09 0.09 -9.12
C TYR A 45 18.68 0.98 -10.22
N THR A 46 17.85 1.77 -10.91
CA THR A 46 18.31 2.68 -11.97
C THR A 46 18.31 4.16 -11.57
N GLY A 47 17.67 4.52 -10.45
CA GLY A 47 17.58 5.90 -9.94
C GLY A 47 16.67 6.81 -10.76
N ILE A 48 15.96 6.26 -11.74
CA ILE A 48 15.03 7.01 -12.59
C ILE A 48 13.73 7.20 -11.81
N VAL A 49 13.30 8.46 -11.68
CA VAL A 49 12.05 8.84 -11.03
C VAL A 49 11.17 9.65 -11.97
N GLU A 50 9.88 9.39 -11.92
CA GLU A 50 8.86 10.15 -12.62
C GLU A 50 8.56 11.44 -11.84
N THR A 51 8.54 12.56 -12.54
CA THR A 51 8.27 13.91 -11.99
C THR A 51 7.10 14.60 -12.66
N ASP A 52 6.77 14.17 -13.88
CA ASP A 52 5.82 14.84 -14.75
C ASP A 52 4.76 13.86 -15.25
N TRP A 53 3.52 14.31 -15.22
CA TRP A 53 2.36 13.56 -15.67
C TRP A 53 1.32 14.51 -16.26
N GLU A 54 0.42 14.02 -17.10
CA GLU A 54 -0.68 14.83 -17.63
C GLU A 54 -2.02 14.07 -17.54
N PHE A 55 -3.09 14.82 -17.28
CA PHE A 55 -4.46 14.35 -17.44
C PHE A 55 -5.29 15.35 -18.24
N GLN A 56 -6.45 14.93 -18.74
CA GLN A 56 -7.33 15.76 -19.54
C GLN A 56 -8.61 16.12 -18.80
N ILE A 57 -9.15 17.31 -19.08
CA ILE A 57 -10.46 17.80 -18.63
C ILE A 57 -11.31 18.09 -19.87
N TRP A 58 -12.58 17.65 -19.89
CA TRP A 58 -13.51 18.04 -20.95
C TRP A 58 -14.93 18.25 -20.44
N ASN A 59 -15.73 18.95 -21.24
CA ASN A 59 -17.15 19.16 -21.00
C ASN A 59 -17.97 18.11 -21.77
N ALA A 60 -18.56 17.15 -21.05
CA ALA A 60 -19.47 16.15 -21.62
C ALA A 60 -20.96 16.56 -21.50
N GLY A 61 -21.22 17.84 -21.20
CA GLY A 61 -22.55 18.36 -20.93
C GLY A 61 -23.38 18.63 -22.20
N ASP A 62 -24.44 19.42 -22.03
CA ASP A 62 -25.37 19.73 -23.12
C ASP A 62 -24.70 20.51 -24.25
N LYS A 63 -25.19 20.33 -25.49
CA LYS A 63 -24.74 21.10 -26.65
C LYS A 63 -24.79 22.61 -26.36
N ASN A 64 -23.71 23.32 -26.68
CA ASN A 64 -23.48 24.75 -26.40
C ASN A 64 -23.30 25.11 -24.91
N SER A 65 -23.20 24.14 -24.00
CA SER A 65 -22.76 24.41 -22.62
C SER A 65 -21.27 24.74 -22.58
N ILE A 66 -20.89 25.60 -21.64
CA ILE A 66 -19.50 25.95 -21.35
C ILE A 66 -19.21 25.53 -19.91
N LEU A 67 -18.21 24.68 -19.74
CA LEU A 67 -17.70 24.29 -18.43
C LEU A 67 -16.63 25.26 -18.01
N TYR A 68 -16.87 26.00 -16.92
CA TYR A 68 -15.83 26.72 -16.19
C TYR A 68 -15.27 25.79 -15.12
N TYR A 69 -13.96 25.56 -15.13
CA TYR A 69 -13.31 24.63 -14.22
C TYR A 69 -12.19 25.27 -13.40
N LYS A 70 -11.88 24.66 -12.26
CA LYS A 70 -10.75 24.97 -11.38
C LYS A 70 -10.04 23.68 -11.00
N VAL A 71 -8.72 23.72 -10.90
CA VAL A 71 -7.83 22.63 -10.52
C VAL A 71 -7.01 23.07 -9.31
N GLU A 72 -7.16 22.35 -8.20
CA GLU A 72 -6.61 22.72 -6.90
C GLU A 72 -5.84 21.56 -6.28
N PRO A 73 -4.50 21.60 -6.26
CA PRO A 73 -3.72 20.65 -5.49
C PRO A 73 -3.90 20.91 -3.99
N THR A 74 -4.07 19.85 -3.22
CA THR A 74 -4.21 19.91 -1.74
C THR A 74 -2.87 19.98 -1.02
N LYS A 75 -1.76 19.81 -1.76
CA LYS A 75 -0.40 19.82 -1.25
C LYS A 75 0.45 20.78 -2.08
N ASN A 76 1.35 21.50 -1.41
CA ASN A 76 2.23 22.50 -2.03
C ASN A 76 3.31 21.91 -2.93
N TRP A 77 3.59 20.60 -2.82
CA TRP A 77 4.53 19.86 -3.66
C TRP A 77 3.91 19.36 -4.97
N ILE A 78 2.58 19.46 -5.15
CA ILE A 78 1.90 19.19 -6.41
C ILE A 78 1.69 20.52 -7.12
N LEU A 79 2.30 20.68 -8.29
CA LEU A 79 2.08 21.80 -9.18
C LEU A 79 1.18 21.34 -10.32
N VAL A 80 0.19 22.15 -10.67
CA VAL A 80 -0.72 21.88 -11.78
C VAL A 80 -0.80 23.10 -12.69
N ASN A 81 -0.89 22.87 -13.99
CA ASN A 81 -1.09 23.93 -14.96
C ASN A 81 -1.94 23.40 -16.14
N PRO A 82 -3.03 24.08 -16.54
CA PRO A 82 -3.61 25.28 -15.92
C PRO A 82 -4.36 25.00 -14.61
N THR A 83 -4.47 26.00 -13.73
CA THR A 83 -5.25 25.93 -12.48
C THR A 83 -6.72 26.28 -12.64
N SER A 84 -7.13 26.83 -13.79
CA SER A 84 -8.51 27.11 -14.14
C SER A 84 -8.66 27.38 -15.63
N GLY A 85 -9.89 27.33 -16.13
CA GLY A 85 -10.17 27.65 -17.52
C GLY A 85 -11.64 27.46 -17.87
N LYS A 86 -11.92 27.49 -19.18
CA LYS A 86 -13.23 27.17 -19.72
C LYS A 86 -13.11 26.27 -20.95
N ILE A 87 -14.09 25.39 -21.15
CA ILE A 87 -14.13 24.45 -22.27
C ILE A 87 -15.57 24.23 -22.75
N ALA A 88 -15.83 24.43 -24.04
CA ALA A 88 -17.09 24.09 -24.67
C ALA A 88 -17.13 22.60 -25.06
N VAL A 89 -18.32 22.06 -25.30
CA VAL A 89 -18.50 20.61 -25.63
C VAL A 89 -17.74 20.16 -26.89
N ASN A 90 -17.56 21.04 -27.87
CA ASN A 90 -16.89 20.72 -29.13
C ASN A 90 -15.40 21.12 -29.17
N ASP A 91 -14.88 21.68 -28.08
CA ASP A 91 -13.47 22.01 -27.97
C ASP A 91 -12.66 20.73 -27.66
N GLU A 92 -11.38 20.72 -28.02
CA GLU A 92 -10.49 19.63 -27.61
C GLU A 92 -10.33 19.60 -26.07
N PRO A 93 -10.23 18.40 -25.45
CA PRO A 93 -9.97 18.28 -24.03
C PRO A 93 -8.74 19.08 -23.59
N VAL A 94 -8.85 19.81 -22.48
CA VAL A 94 -7.71 20.56 -21.93
C VAL A 94 -6.76 19.59 -21.26
N LYS A 95 -5.48 19.62 -21.65
CA LYS A 95 -4.40 18.95 -20.93
C LYS A 95 -3.99 19.76 -19.72
N VAL A 96 -3.99 19.11 -18.56
CA VAL A 96 -3.46 19.62 -17.31
C VAL A 96 -2.17 18.88 -17.02
N SER A 97 -1.06 19.60 -17.07
CA SER A 97 0.24 19.09 -16.66
C SER A 97 0.33 19.12 -15.14
N VAL A 98 0.77 18.01 -14.58
CA VAL A 98 1.03 17.79 -13.16
C VAL A 98 2.52 17.57 -13.00
N HIS A 99 3.13 18.40 -12.18
CA HIS A 99 4.54 18.27 -11.82
C HIS A 99 4.63 18.08 -10.31
N ILE A 100 5.35 17.07 -9.87
CA ILE A 100 5.75 16.96 -8.46
C ILE A 100 7.17 17.46 -8.30
N ASN A 101 7.36 18.39 -7.39
CA ASN A 101 8.70 18.91 -7.12
C ASN A 101 9.46 17.88 -6.26
N ARG A 102 10.47 17.22 -6.82
CA ARG A 102 11.35 16.29 -6.09
C ARG A 102 12.66 16.92 -5.58
N ASP A 103 12.84 18.24 -5.76
CA ASP A 103 14.06 18.98 -5.36
C ASP A 103 14.09 19.28 -3.87
N SER A 104 15.27 19.33 -3.23
CA SER A 104 15.49 19.42 -1.77
C SER A 104 15.14 20.77 -1.09
N THR A 105 14.12 21.48 -1.54
CA THR A 105 13.69 22.80 -1.00
C THR A 105 12.45 22.69 -0.10
N GLN A 106 12.03 23.77 0.55
CA GLN A 106 10.85 23.81 1.45
C GLN A 106 9.50 23.44 0.77
N LYS A 107 9.49 23.24 -0.56
CA LYS A 107 8.35 22.82 -1.39
C LYS A 107 8.50 21.39 -1.98
N SER A 108 9.51 20.64 -1.54
CA SER A 108 9.79 19.29 -2.01
C SER A 108 8.65 18.33 -1.66
N VAL A 109 8.41 17.33 -2.51
CA VAL A 109 7.58 16.19 -2.17
C VAL A 109 8.22 15.49 -0.98
N PRO A 110 7.47 15.22 0.10
CA PRO A 110 7.95 14.35 1.14
C PRO A 110 8.36 13.04 0.52
N SER A 111 9.37 12.44 1.14
CA SER A 111 9.75 11.07 0.98
C SER A 111 8.57 10.18 0.59
N PHE A 112 7.47 10.21 1.36
CA PHE A 112 6.19 9.59 1.00
C PHE A 112 5.12 10.61 1.08
N ALA A 113 4.45 10.79 -0.05
CA ALA A 113 3.43 11.78 -0.10
C ALA A 113 2.24 11.23 -0.83
N THR A 114 1.12 11.15 -0.11
CA THR A 114 -0.18 11.13 -0.74
C THR A 114 -0.72 12.55 -0.75
N GLY A 115 -1.10 13.00 -1.94
CA GLY A 115 -1.80 14.25 -2.14
C GLY A 115 -2.99 14.06 -3.06
N TYR A 116 -3.78 15.11 -3.20
CA TYR A 116 -4.98 15.11 -4.01
C TYR A 116 -5.01 16.33 -4.91
N ILE A 117 -5.50 16.17 -6.14
CA ILE A 117 -5.86 17.26 -7.05
C ILE A 117 -7.38 17.29 -7.14
N LYS A 118 -7.98 18.38 -6.68
CA LYS A 118 -9.42 18.62 -6.75
C LYS A 118 -9.74 19.40 -8.03
N VAL A 119 -10.56 18.83 -8.89
CA VAL A 119 -11.09 19.48 -10.10
C VAL A 119 -12.56 19.79 -9.88
N SER A 120 -12.95 21.06 -9.97
CA SER A 120 -14.34 21.49 -9.76
C SER A 120 -14.86 22.29 -10.96
N GLY A 121 -16.14 22.16 -11.27
CA GLY A 121 -16.77 22.87 -12.39
C GLY A 121 -18.17 22.34 -12.69
N GLY A 122 -19.06 23.20 -13.19
CA GLY A 122 -20.43 22.81 -13.56
C GLY A 122 -21.28 22.24 -12.42
N GLY A 123 -20.96 22.60 -11.17
CA GLY A 123 -21.62 22.05 -9.98
C GLY A 123 -21.15 20.64 -9.58
N LYS A 124 -20.08 20.11 -10.21
CA LYS A 124 -19.45 18.83 -9.88
C LYS A 124 -18.03 19.02 -9.37
N GLU A 125 -17.56 17.98 -8.68
CA GLU A 125 -16.20 17.85 -8.18
C GLU A 125 -15.65 16.46 -8.49
N LYS A 126 -14.38 16.40 -8.88
CA LYS A 126 -13.60 15.19 -9.09
C LYS A 126 -12.32 15.31 -8.28
N VAL A 127 -11.91 14.23 -7.62
CA VAL A 127 -10.66 14.17 -6.85
C VAL A 127 -9.74 13.15 -7.51
N ILE A 128 -8.50 13.54 -7.76
CA ILE A 128 -7.45 12.70 -8.33
C ILE A 128 -6.37 12.47 -7.27
N THR A 129 -6.06 11.22 -6.95
CA THR A 129 -5.04 10.86 -5.94
C THR A 129 -3.63 10.83 -6.55
N VAL A 130 -2.63 11.37 -5.86
CA VAL A 130 -1.22 11.42 -6.30
C VAL A 130 -0.30 10.80 -5.24
N THR A 131 0.60 9.87 -5.61
CA THR A 131 1.54 9.19 -4.67
C THR A 131 2.97 8.99 -5.22
N THR A 132 3.99 8.87 -4.35
CA THR A 132 5.42 8.86 -4.74
C THR A 132 6.31 7.69 -4.29
N VAL A 133 5.85 6.65 -3.56
CA VAL A 133 6.78 5.60 -3.05
C VAL A 133 6.23 4.18 -3.06
N PRO A 134 7.11 3.16 -3.21
CA PRO A 134 6.76 1.79 -2.89
C PRO A 134 6.36 1.60 -1.42
N ASN A 135 5.23 0.94 -1.16
CA ASN A 135 4.94 0.35 0.13
C ASN A 135 5.83 -0.88 0.31
N PHE A 136 6.75 -0.83 1.27
CA PHE A 136 7.67 -1.94 1.56
C PHE A 136 7.07 -2.99 2.48
N TYR A 137 5.83 -2.81 2.95
CA TYR A 137 5.15 -3.69 3.90
C TYR A 137 5.93 -3.87 5.20
N THR A 138 6.42 -2.77 5.77
CA THR A 138 7.20 -2.74 7.02
C THR A 138 6.54 -1.80 8.01
N GLU A 139 6.13 -2.33 9.16
CA GLU A 139 5.60 -1.55 10.28
C GLU A 139 6.58 -1.52 11.47
N VAL A 140 6.57 -0.42 12.22
CA VAL A 140 7.31 -0.27 13.48
C VAL A 140 6.32 -0.07 14.63
N PHE A 141 6.37 -0.98 15.59
CA PHE A 141 5.59 -0.92 16.82
C PHE A 141 6.42 -0.37 17.96
N GLY A 142 5.85 0.55 18.72
CA GLY A 142 6.49 1.26 19.82
C GLY A 142 7.54 2.28 19.37
N GLY A 143 8.57 2.46 20.19
CA GLY A 143 9.65 3.41 19.97
C GLY A 143 9.17 4.85 19.79
N LEU A 144 9.81 5.55 18.85
CA LEU A 144 9.48 6.94 18.49
C LEU A 144 8.05 7.10 17.94
N TYR A 145 7.46 6.04 17.40
CA TYR A 145 6.13 6.08 16.79
C TYR A 145 5.01 5.81 17.79
N ASN A 146 5.36 5.32 18.99
CA ASN A 146 4.43 5.00 20.08
C ASN A 146 3.20 4.18 19.62
N ARG A 147 3.40 3.27 18.67
CA ARG A 147 2.32 2.44 18.10
C ARG A 147 2.15 1.14 18.89
N PRO A 148 0.96 0.81 19.39
CA PRO A 148 0.71 -0.48 20.01
C PRO A 148 0.75 -1.59 18.96
N PHE A 149 1.15 -2.81 19.36
CA PHE A 149 1.09 -3.97 18.47
C PHE A 149 -0.37 -4.38 18.23
N ASP A 150 -0.84 -4.29 16.99
CA ASP A 150 -2.25 -4.50 16.62
C ASP A 150 -2.47 -5.63 15.61
N LEU A 151 -1.44 -6.46 15.39
CA LEU A 151 -1.52 -7.65 14.54
C LEU A 151 -1.92 -8.92 15.28
N SER A 152 -2.20 -8.85 16.59
CA SER A 152 -2.66 -10.04 17.34
C SER A 152 -3.94 -10.61 16.72
N ASN A 153 -4.02 -11.94 16.61
CA ASN A 153 -5.14 -12.67 15.99
C ASN A 153 -5.42 -12.24 14.54
N THR A 154 -4.36 -11.97 13.78
CA THR A 154 -4.41 -11.50 12.38
C THR A 154 -3.58 -12.40 11.47
N THR A 155 -4.05 -12.64 10.25
CA THR A 155 -3.24 -13.18 9.15
C THR A 155 -3.03 -12.10 8.09
N LEU A 156 -1.76 -11.80 7.81
CA LEU A 156 -1.33 -11.03 6.64
C LEU A 156 -1.10 -11.99 5.48
N VAL A 157 -1.55 -11.60 4.29
CA VAL A 157 -1.36 -12.34 3.04
C VAL A 157 -0.70 -11.43 2.04
N PHE A 158 0.41 -11.85 1.46
CA PHE A 158 1.11 -11.13 0.39
C PHE A 158 1.12 -12.01 -0.86
N ILE A 159 0.54 -11.49 -1.95
CA ILE A 159 0.47 -12.19 -3.23
C ILE A 159 1.35 -11.40 -4.20
N PRO A 160 2.38 -12.01 -4.82
CA PRO A 160 3.21 -11.29 -5.77
C PRO A 160 2.36 -10.82 -6.95
N ASP A 161 2.49 -9.54 -7.31
CA ASP A 161 1.82 -8.95 -8.47
C ASP A 161 2.82 -8.30 -9.44
N GLU A 162 4.12 -8.36 -9.12
CA GLU A 162 5.23 -7.75 -9.87
C GLU A 162 5.05 -6.24 -10.11
N GLY A 163 4.15 -5.60 -9.35
CA GLY A 163 3.95 -4.17 -9.35
C GLY A 163 5.07 -3.45 -8.61
N LEU A 164 4.94 -2.13 -8.49
CA LEU A 164 5.93 -1.29 -7.80
C LEU A 164 6.19 -1.74 -6.35
N HIS A 165 5.18 -2.22 -5.64
CA HIS A 165 5.29 -2.73 -4.27
C HIS A 165 5.71 -4.21 -4.21
N PHE A 166 5.81 -4.85 -5.38
CA PHE A 166 6.02 -6.28 -5.62
C PHE A 166 4.89 -7.22 -5.17
N TYR A 167 4.24 -6.92 -4.05
CA TYR A 167 3.13 -7.69 -3.51
C TYR A 167 1.85 -6.88 -3.46
N LYS A 168 0.73 -7.59 -3.48
CA LYS A 168 -0.58 -7.12 -3.02
C LYS A 168 -0.87 -7.71 -1.64
N GLN A 169 -1.19 -6.84 -0.68
CA GLN A 169 -1.54 -7.24 0.69
C GLN A 169 -3.03 -7.57 0.83
N GLY A 170 -3.34 -8.58 1.64
CA GLY A 170 -4.67 -8.87 2.17
C GLY A 170 -4.58 -9.19 3.66
N ILE A 171 -5.68 -8.99 4.38
CA ILE A 171 -5.73 -9.14 5.84
C ILE A 171 -6.94 -10.00 6.24
N LYS A 172 -6.74 -10.92 7.19
CA LYS A 172 -7.81 -11.63 7.90
C LYS A 172 -7.68 -11.36 9.39
N LYS A 173 -8.67 -10.70 9.99
CA LYS A 173 -8.72 -10.42 11.44
C LYS A 173 -9.47 -11.54 12.19
N ASN A 174 -9.38 -11.54 13.52
CA ASN A 174 -10.06 -12.46 14.43
C ASN A 174 -9.74 -13.95 14.19
N VAL A 175 -8.52 -14.25 13.74
CA VAL A 175 -8.05 -15.63 13.53
C VAL A 175 -7.78 -16.27 14.89
N GLN A 176 -8.29 -17.49 15.09
CA GLN A 176 -8.20 -18.22 16.37
C GLN A 176 -7.30 -19.45 16.30
N GLN A 177 -6.85 -19.83 15.09
CA GLN A 177 -6.04 -21.02 14.86
C GLN A 177 -5.11 -20.80 13.67
N PHE A 178 -3.99 -21.51 13.66
CA PHE A 178 -3.10 -21.49 12.52
C PHE A 178 -3.74 -22.12 11.28
N PRO A 179 -3.49 -21.58 10.07
CA PRO A 179 -3.92 -22.21 8.82
C PRO A 179 -3.42 -23.64 8.67
N GLN A 180 -2.18 -23.90 9.11
CA GLN A 180 -1.62 -25.23 9.21
C GLN A 180 -1.38 -25.56 10.69
N GLN A 181 -2.01 -26.61 11.21
CA GLN A 181 -1.72 -27.04 12.58
C GLN A 181 -0.27 -27.54 12.67
N PRO A 182 0.54 -27.04 13.63
CA PRO A 182 1.87 -27.57 13.88
C PRO A 182 1.76 -29.06 14.21
N PRO A 183 2.59 -29.92 13.61
CA PRO A 183 2.52 -31.35 13.89
C PRO A 183 2.95 -31.64 15.34
N ASN A 184 2.30 -32.61 15.98
CA ASN A 184 2.68 -33.08 17.32
C ASN A 184 4.12 -33.64 17.37
N MET A 185 4.63 -34.09 16.22
CA MET A 185 6.03 -34.43 15.98
C MET A 185 6.46 -33.81 14.65
N GLY A 186 7.33 -32.81 14.68
CA GLY A 186 7.81 -32.09 13.49
C GLY A 186 9.32 -31.94 13.47
N ASN A 187 9.83 -31.33 12.39
CA ASN A 187 11.22 -30.93 12.37
C ASN A 187 11.40 -29.69 13.25
N TYR A 188 12.29 -29.78 14.23
CA TYR A 188 12.63 -28.66 15.08
C TYR A 188 13.84 -27.91 14.50
N ALA A 189 13.80 -26.59 14.55
CA ALA A 189 14.99 -25.77 14.30
C ALA A 189 15.88 -25.79 15.56
N LEU A 190 17.09 -26.34 15.42
CA LEU A 190 18.01 -26.55 16.54
C LEU A 190 19.01 -25.38 16.69
N PHE A 191 18.55 -24.31 17.32
CA PHE A 191 19.33 -23.07 17.45
C PHE A 191 20.58 -23.18 18.33
N ALA A 192 20.61 -24.13 19.27
CA ALA A 192 21.80 -24.41 20.07
C ALA A 192 22.99 -24.92 19.23
N VAL A 193 22.72 -25.46 18.04
CA VAL A 193 23.75 -25.91 17.08
C VAL A 193 24.07 -24.80 16.10
N GLN A 194 23.03 -24.17 15.53
CA GLN A 194 23.19 -23.11 14.56
C GLN A 194 22.02 -22.14 14.63
N ASP A 195 22.34 -20.86 14.83
CA ASP A 195 21.39 -19.76 14.77
C ASP A 195 21.96 -18.63 13.89
N PRO A 196 21.28 -18.21 12.82
CA PRO A 196 20.06 -18.78 12.25
C PRO A 196 20.20 -20.21 11.70
N PHE A 197 19.17 -21.03 11.91
CA PHE A 197 19.04 -22.40 11.43
C PHE A 197 18.73 -22.42 9.93
N LYS A 198 19.55 -23.13 9.14
CA LYS A 198 19.38 -23.20 7.69
C LYS A 198 18.36 -24.27 7.31
N ILE A 199 17.38 -23.92 6.49
CA ILE A 199 16.43 -24.85 5.88
C ILE A 199 16.67 -24.84 4.37
N ALA A 200 17.09 -25.98 3.82
CA ALA A 200 17.28 -26.17 2.38
C ALA A 200 16.04 -26.82 1.75
N PHE A 201 15.74 -26.45 0.51
CA PHE A 201 14.56 -26.91 -0.21
C PHE A 201 14.95 -27.94 -1.27
N SER A 202 14.37 -29.14 -1.18
CA SER A 202 14.59 -30.20 -2.17
C SER A 202 13.53 -30.26 -3.26
N ILE A 203 12.41 -29.55 -3.10
CA ILE A 203 11.24 -29.62 -3.99
C ILE A 203 11.26 -28.50 -5.03
N SER A 204 11.22 -27.25 -4.58
CA SER A 204 11.21 -26.05 -5.43
C SER A 204 11.84 -24.89 -4.67
N PRO A 205 12.53 -23.96 -5.34
CA PRO A 205 12.95 -22.73 -4.71
C PRO A 205 11.73 -21.88 -4.30
N ILE A 206 11.91 -21.06 -3.28
CA ILE A 206 10.94 -20.05 -2.85
C ILE A 206 11.24 -18.73 -3.58
N PRO A 207 10.29 -18.18 -4.36
CA PRO A 207 10.40 -16.83 -4.89
C PRO A 207 10.20 -15.80 -3.78
N PHE A 208 11.06 -14.78 -3.72
CA PHE A 208 10.92 -13.64 -2.82
C PHE A 208 11.53 -12.39 -3.48
N TYR A 209 10.70 -11.37 -3.74
CA TYR A 209 11.09 -10.17 -4.52
C TYR A 209 11.79 -10.50 -5.85
N GLY A 210 11.24 -11.46 -6.60
CA GLY A 210 11.71 -11.83 -7.94
C GLY A 210 12.93 -12.76 -7.96
N VAL A 211 13.58 -12.95 -6.80
CA VAL A 211 14.73 -13.85 -6.65
C VAL A 211 14.25 -15.21 -6.15
N LYS A 212 14.78 -16.29 -6.74
CA LYS A 212 14.48 -17.68 -6.36
C LYS A 212 15.54 -18.21 -5.40
N TYR A 213 15.14 -18.55 -4.19
CA TYR A 213 16.04 -19.06 -3.15
C TYR A 213 15.86 -20.56 -2.94
N THR A 214 16.96 -21.30 -2.91
CA THR A 214 16.98 -22.75 -2.61
C THR A 214 17.12 -23.06 -1.13
N ASP A 215 17.36 -22.05 -0.31
CA ASP A 215 17.41 -22.13 1.13
C ASP A 215 17.02 -20.82 1.81
N ILE A 216 16.63 -20.94 3.07
CA ILE A 216 16.37 -19.83 3.98
C ILE A 216 17.09 -20.07 5.30
N TYR A 217 17.20 -19.00 6.08
CA TYR A 217 17.74 -19.02 7.42
C TYR A 217 16.64 -18.55 8.38
N VAL A 218 16.23 -19.43 9.28
CA VAL A 218 15.21 -19.16 10.30
C VAL A 218 15.93 -18.87 11.60
N SER A 219 15.58 -17.77 12.27
CA SER A 219 16.24 -17.35 13.51
C SER A 219 15.44 -17.69 14.76
N SER A 220 16.14 -17.97 15.87
CA SER A 220 15.52 -18.01 17.20
C SER A 220 14.88 -16.66 17.57
N LYS A 221 15.34 -15.58 16.94
CA LYS A 221 14.97 -14.19 17.20
C LYS A 221 13.79 -13.66 16.37
N GLY A 222 12.95 -14.55 15.84
CA GLY A 222 11.70 -14.17 15.17
C GLY A 222 11.86 -13.48 13.81
N TYR A 223 12.81 -13.94 12.99
CA TYR A 223 12.93 -13.53 11.59
C TYR A 223 13.33 -14.68 10.67
N ILE A 224 13.09 -14.51 9.38
CA ILE A 224 13.51 -15.42 8.29
C ILE A 224 14.28 -14.60 7.28
N SER A 225 15.47 -15.03 6.87
CA SER A 225 16.28 -14.37 5.84
C SER A 225 16.56 -15.31 4.66
N PHE A 226 16.81 -14.71 3.50
CA PHE A 226 16.96 -15.41 2.24
C PHE A 226 18.38 -15.20 1.68
N GLY A 227 19.02 -16.28 1.21
CA GLY A 227 20.36 -16.26 0.61
C GLY A 227 21.54 -16.05 1.57
N ALA A 228 21.32 -15.36 2.69
CA ALA A 228 22.31 -15.16 3.75
C ALA A 228 21.65 -15.20 5.13
N LYS A 229 22.45 -15.26 6.20
CA LYS A 229 21.96 -15.35 7.58
C LYS A 229 21.12 -14.15 8.02
N GLY A 230 21.20 -13.00 7.35
CA GLY A 230 20.43 -11.82 7.73
C GLY A 230 20.96 -11.13 8.98
N LEU A 231 20.19 -10.16 9.48
CA LEU A 231 20.43 -9.47 10.75
C LEU A 231 19.18 -9.47 11.60
N GLU A 232 19.37 -9.50 12.93
CA GLU A 232 18.28 -9.28 13.87
C GLU A 232 17.67 -7.88 13.66
N PRO A 233 16.36 -7.79 13.35
CA PRO A 233 15.69 -6.56 12.90
C PRO A 233 15.36 -5.61 14.05
N ILE A 234 16.33 -5.29 14.90
CA ILE A 234 16.15 -4.34 16.01
C ILE A 234 15.97 -2.89 15.53
N THR A 235 16.29 -2.62 14.26
CA THR A 235 16.08 -1.33 13.59
C THR A 235 15.62 -1.54 12.15
N VAL A 236 15.00 -0.51 11.57
CA VAL A 236 14.62 -0.50 10.15
C VAL A 236 15.82 -0.74 9.23
N GLY A 237 16.96 -0.10 9.51
CA GLY A 237 18.18 -0.31 8.73
C GLY A 237 18.65 -1.77 8.72
N LYS A 238 18.63 -2.44 9.88
CA LYS A 238 18.98 -3.87 9.96
C LYS A 238 17.95 -4.76 9.28
N HIS A 239 16.66 -4.42 9.40
CA HIS A 239 15.59 -5.10 8.67
C HIS A 239 15.82 -5.07 7.16
N PHE A 240 16.30 -3.94 6.62
CA PHE A 240 16.55 -3.78 5.19
C PHE A 240 17.94 -4.18 4.70
N ALA A 241 18.87 -4.56 5.59
CA ALA A 241 20.19 -5.02 5.16
C ALA A 241 20.15 -6.29 4.32
N TYR A 242 19.11 -7.10 4.47
CA TYR A 242 18.97 -8.38 3.80
C TYR A 242 17.54 -8.59 3.32
N PRO A 243 17.34 -9.39 2.26
CA PRO A 243 16.03 -9.94 1.96
C PRO A 243 15.57 -10.79 3.16
N GLN A 244 14.56 -10.31 3.89
CA GLN A 244 14.09 -10.96 5.11
C GLN A 244 12.62 -10.66 5.44
N ILE A 245 12.04 -11.50 6.29
CA ILE A 245 10.73 -11.33 6.91
C ILE A 245 10.97 -11.19 8.40
N SER A 246 10.54 -10.08 8.99
CA SER A 246 10.67 -9.81 10.42
C SER A 246 9.30 -9.93 11.09
N LEU A 247 9.23 -10.69 12.18
CA LEU A 247 7.96 -11.12 12.76
C LEU A 247 7.69 -10.46 14.11
N LEU A 248 8.59 -10.68 15.08
CA LEU A 248 8.46 -10.21 16.45
C LEU A 248 9.83 -10.37 17.15
N PRO A 249 10.24 -9.49 18.08
CA PRO A 249 11.48 -9.66 18.84
C PRO A 249 11.29 -10.70 19.96
N ILE A 250 11.16 -11.95 19.55
CA ILE A 250 11.04 -13.13 20.42
C ILE A 250 12.39 -13.82 20.61
N ASP A 251 12.48 -14.75 21.55
CA ASP A 251 13.68 -15.57 21.70
C ASP A 251 13.34 -17.03 22.00
N ALA A 252 13.50 -17.88 20.99
CA ALA A 252 13.26 -19.31 21.13
C ALA A 252 14.26 -20.03 22.05
N LEU A 253 15.42 -19.44 22.36
CA LEU A 253 16.36 -20.00 23.32
C LEU A 253 15.93 -19.78 24.79
N LEU A 254 14.96 -18.89 25.03
CA LEU A 254 14.35 -18.66 26.33
C LEU A 254 13.06 -19.48 26.54
N ALA A 255 12.68 -20.29 25.56
CA ALA A 255 11.42 -21.01 25.59
C ALA A 255 11.47 -22.22 26.54
N GLU A 256 10.35 -22.47 27.24
CA GLU A 256 10.22 -23.63 28.14
C GLU A 256 10.01 -24.95 27.35
N GLU A 257 10.07 -26.08 28.04
CA GLU A 257 9.74 -27.39 27.48
C GLU A 257 8.37 -27.40 26.78
N GLY A 258 8.29 -28.06 25.62
CA GLY A 258 7.09 -28.09 24.79
C GLY A 258 6.88 -26.84 23.92
N SER A 259 7.82 -25.89 23.94
CA SER A 259 7.85 -24.71 23.08
C SER A 259 8.97 -24.82 22.04
N GLY A 260 8.91 -24.05 20.97
CA GLY A 260 10.00 -24.03 20.00
C GLY A 260 9.59 -23.58 18.60
N VAL A 261 10.55 -23.68 17.68
CA VAL A 261 10.34 -23.39 16.26
C VAL A 261 10.29 -24.69 15.48
N ILE A 262 9.12 -24.95 14.90
CA ILE A 262 8.83 -26.19 14.16
C ILE A 262 8.62 -25.82 12.69
N TYR A 263 9.09 -26.67 11.79
CA TYR A 263 8.86 -26.49 10.36
C TYR A 263 8.44 -27.77 9.64
N SER A 264 7.67 -27.57 8.56
CA SER A 264 7.16 -28.62 7.69
C SER A 264 7.40 -28.24 6.23
N LEU A 265 8.02 -29.15 5.48
CA LEU A 265 8.15 -29.05 4.03
C LEU A 265 6.94 -29.77 3.42
N LEU A 266 6.05 -29.02 2.77
CA LEU A 266 4.84 -29.53 2.13
C LEU A 266 4.97 -29.40 0.60
N PRO A 267 4.18 -30.13 -0.21
CA PRO A 267 4.32 -30.10 -1.67
C PRO A 267 4.18 -28.73 -2.34
N GLN A 268 3.48 -27.78 -1.71
CA GLN A 268 3.20 -26.46 -2.28
C GLN A 268 3.83 -25.29 -1.51
N LYS A 269 4.35 -25.56 -0.30
CA LYS A 269 4.75 -24.51 0.64
C LYS A 269 5.64 -25.06 1.73
N ILE A 270 6.26 -24.15 2.45
CA ILE A 270 6.98 -24.42 3.68
C ILE A 270 6.26 -23.67 4.79
N VAL A 271 6.05 -24.35 5.91
CA VAL A 271 5.41 -23.77 7.09
C VAL A 271 6.43 -23.73 8.20
N ILE A 272 6.63 -22.55 8.80
CA ILE A 272 7.48 -22.34 9.96
C ILE A 272 6.60 -21.77 11.06
N SER A 273 6.67 -22.32 12.27
CA SER A 273 5.84 -21.89 13.40
C SER A 273 6.68 -21.72 14.65
N TRP A 274 6.61 -20.51 15.23
CA TRP A 274 7.11 -20.19 16.57
C TRP A 274 5.98 -20.44 17.54
N ILE A 275 6.13 -21.46 18.39
CA ILE A 275 5.10 -21.93 19.31
C ILE A 275 5.51 -21.61 20.74
N ASN A 276 4.65 -20.86 21.43
CA ASN A 276 4.81 -20.48 22.84
C ASN A 276 6.14 -19.77 23.15
N ILE A 277 6.60 -18.89 22.26
CA ILE A 277 7.90 -18.25 22.42
C ILE A 277 7.74 -16.92 23.19
N PRO A 278 8.52 -16.69 24.26
CA PRO A 278 8.48 -15.42 24.98
C PRO A 278 9.12 -14.29 24.15
N LEU A 279 8.80 -13.04 24.51
CA LEU A 279 9.57 -11.90 24.02
C LEU A 279 11.03 -11.99 24.49
N ALA A 280 11.95 -11.57 23.64
CA ALA A 280 13.39 -11.58 23.95
C ALA A 280 13.74 -10.64 25.10
N GLN A 281 12.96 -9.57 25.27
CA GLN A 281 13.16 -8.55 26.29
C GLN A 281 11.83 -8.17 26.91
N SER A 282 11.83 -8.03 28.25
CA SER A 282 10.70 -7.54 29.04
C SER A 282 9.35 -8.20 28.71
N PRO A 283 9.26 -9.55 28.64
CA PRO A 283 7.98 -10.20 28.43
C PRO A 283 7.00 -9.85 29.56
N THR A 284 5.72 -9.77 29.25
CA THR A 284 4.68 -9.71 30.28
C THR A 284 4.77 -10.97 31.13
N ILE A 285 4.90 -10.80 32.45
CA ILE A 285 4.88 -11.92 33.39
C ILE A 285 3.44 -12.12 33.86
N GLY A 286 2.93 -13.35 33.68
CA GLY A 286 1.63 -13.77 34.14
C GLY A 286 1.57 -13.96 35.67
N GLU A 287 0.37 -14.19 36.20
CA GLU A 287 0.18 -14.46 37.64
C GLU A 287 0.90 -15.73 38.11
N ASP A 288 1.15 -16.67 37.19
CA ASP A 288 1.93 -17.89 37.41
C ASP A 288 3.45 -17.66 37.44
N GLY A 289 3.90 -16.40 37.32
CA GLY A 289 5.31 -16.02 37.30
C GLY A 289 6.01 -16.35 35.98
N LYS A 290 5.27 -16.77 34.94
CA LYS A 290 5.84 -17.16 33.64
C LYS A 290 5.70 -16.07 32.59
N PRO A 291 6.61 -16.02 31.60
CA PRO A 291 6.49 -15.07 30.51
C PRO A 291 5.30 -15.41 29.60
N PHE A 292 4.66 -14.38 29.07
CA PHE A 292 3.60 -14.49 28.08
C PHE A 292 4.11 -15.18 26.81
N LYS A 293 3.26 -16.03 26.23
CA LYS A 293 3.60 -16.95 25.15
C LYS A 293 3.07 -16.43 23.82
N ASN A 294 3.97 -16.11 22.89
CA ASN A 294 3.64 -15.63 21.56
C ASN A 294 3.59 -16.79 20.57
N ASN A 295 2.66 -16.72 19.61
CA ASN A 295 2.47 -17.75 18.60
C ASN A 295 2.42 -17.12 17.20
N ILE A 296 3.33 -17.53 16.32
CA ILE A 296 3.46 -16.98 14.96
C ILE A 296 3.66 -18.12 13.97
N GLN A 297 2.97 -18.07 12.83
CA GLN A 297 3.18 -18.99 11.72
C GLN A 297 3.45 -18.23 10.43
N VAL A 298 4.49 -18.65 9.70
CA VAL A 298 4.78 -18.17 8.35
C VAL A 298 4.62 -19.33 7.38
N GLU A 299 3.85 -19.09 6.31
CA GLU A 299 3.71 -20.00 5.18
C GLU A 299 4.33 -19.35 3.95
N LEU A 300 5.39 -19.97 3.43
CA LEU A 300 6.09 -19.57 2.21
C LEU A 300 5.72 -20.52 1.10
N PHE A 301 4.92 -20.07 0.13
CA PHE A 301 4.46 -20.90 -0.97
C PHE A 301 5.46 -20.88 -2.13
N PHE A 302 5.58 -22.00 -2.85
CA PHE A 302 6.47 -22.09 -4.02
C PHE A 302 6.01 -21.21 -5.20
N ASP A 303 4.78 -20.69 -5.15
CA ASP A 303 4.24 -19.68 -6.08
C ASP A 303 4.59 -18.23 -5.69
N GLY A 304 5.32 -18.03 -4.58
CA GLY A 304 5.71 -16.71 -4.07
C GLY A 304 4.70 -16.05 -3.14
N LYS A 305 3.52 -16.65 -2.91
CA LYS A 305 2.60 -16.17 -1.87
C LYS A 305 3.21 -16.35 -0.49
N ILE A 306 3.01 -15.36 0.38
CA ILE A 306 3.43 -15.39 1.78
C ILE A 306 2.20 -15.22 2.66
N GLN A 307 2.07 -16.03 3.72
CA GLN A 307 1.10 -15.79 4.79
C GLN A 307 1.82 -15.70 6.12
N ILE A 308 1.44 -14.72 6.94
CA ILE A 308 1.97 -14.54 8.28
C ILE A 308 0.78 -14.45 9.24
N THR A 309 0.62 -15.45 10.09
CA THR A 309 -0.43 -15.51 11.11
C THR A 309 0.16 -15.25 12.49
N TYR A 310 -0.39 -14.27 13.18
CA TYR A 310 -0.09 -13.94 14.57
C TYR A 310 -1.26 -14.37 15.46
N LEU A 311 -0.99 -15.15 16.49
CA LEU A 311 -1.98 -15.59 17.48
C LEU A 311 -1.46 -15.27 18.88
N SER A 312 -2.34 -14.72 19.72
CA SER A 312 -2.03 -14.47 21.14
C SER A 312 -0.67 -13.79 21.31
N ILE A 313 -0.52 -12.58 20.77
CA ILE A 313 0.71 -11.79 20.92
C ILE A 313 0.65 -11.01 22.23
N ASP A 314 1.79 -10.94 22.92
CA ASP A 314 1.97 -10.19 24.17
C ASP A 314 1.48 -8.74 23.98
N PRO A 315 0.47 -8.29 24.74
CA PRO A 315 -0.10 -6.97 24.57
C PRO A 315 0.85 -5.84 24.98
N LYS A 316 1.94 -6.15 25.71
CA LYS A 316 3.00 -5.19 26.05
C LYS A 316 4.15 -5.20 25.06
N GLN A 317 4.03 -5.89 23.93
CA GLN A 317 5.01 -5.81 22.86
C GLN A 317 5.28 -4.34 22.49
N PHE A 318 6.54 -3.94 22.58
CA PHE A 318 7.03 -2.61 22.25
C PHE A 318 8.41 -2.72 21.57
N ASN A 319 8.74 -1.79 20.66
CA ASN A 319 9.98 -1.78 19.88
C ASN A 319 10.15 -3.01 18.95
N ALA A 320 9.19 -3.23 18.04
CA ALA A 320 9.32 -4.24 16.98
C ALA A 320 9.39 -3.59 15.60
N VAL A 321 10.24 -4.14 14.73
CA VAL A 321 10.17 -3.93 13.28
C VAL A 321 9.62 -5.20 12.65
N VAL A 322 8.49 -5.09 11.96
CA VAL A 322 7.71 -6.21 11.45
C VAL A 322 7.40 -6.00 9.99
N GLY A 323 7.50 -7.04 9.17
CA GLY A 323 7.14 -6.94 7.77
C GLY A 323 8.08 -7.66 6.81
N LEU A 324 7.97 -7.27 5.54
CA LEU A 324 8.80 -7.76 4.46
C LEU A 324 9.94 -6.80 4.16
N SER A 325 11.08 -7.35 3.76
CA SER A 325 12.20 -6.60 3.23
C SER A 325 12.72 -7.22 1.96
N CYS A 326 12.88 -6.40 0.91
CA CYS A 326 13.60 -6.78 -0.30
C CYS A 326 15.13 -6.76 -0.13
N GLY A 327 15.65 -6.36 1.03
CA GLY A 327 17.05 -6.00 1.21
C GLY A 327 17.36 -4.61 0.64
N GLY A 328 18.64 -4.37 0.33
CA GLY A 328 19.13 -3.15 -0.32
C GLY A 328 19.50 -2.00 0.63
N GLY A 329 19.19 -2.11 1.92
CA GLY A 329 19.70 -1.21 2.96
C GLY A 329 21.14 -1.55 3.36
N ASP A 330 21.79 -0.63 4.08
CA ASP A 330 23.19 -0.77 4.51
C ASP A 330 23.35 -1.33 5.94
N GLY A 331 22.25 -1.71 6.60
CA GLY A 331 22.22 -2.14 8.01
C GLY A 331 22.06 -1.01 9.02
N THR A 332 22.18 0.24 8.58
CA THR A 332 21.90 1.43 9.39
C THR A 332 20.67 2.18 8.89
N SER A 333 20.47 2.20 7.58
CA SER A 333 19.42 2.93 6.88
C SER A 333 18.63 2.01 5.92
N PRO A 334 17.33 2.30 5.67
CA PRO A 334 16.52 1.60 4.66
C PRO A 334 17.06 1.81 3.23
N PRO A 335 16.55 1.05 2.22
CA PRO A 335 17.10 1.09 0.85
C PRO A 335 16.87 2.43 0.15
N VAL A 336 15.95 3.23 0.68
CA VAL A 336 15.59 4.54 0.16
C VAL A 336 15.59 5.54 1.31
N GLN A 337 16.12 6.74 1.07
CA GLN A 337 16.17 7.80 2.09
C GLN A 337 14.76 8.26 2.47
N ASP A 338 13.86 8.18 1.49
CA ASP A 338 12.45 8.17 1.69
C ASP A 338 11.95 6.76 2.01
N PHE A 339 12.13 6.29 3.25
CA PHE A 339 11.36 5.16 3.80
C PHE A 339 10.20 5.59 4.75
N VAL A 340 9.04 4.94 4.66
CA VAL A 340 7.85 5.17 5.50
C VAL A 340 7.27 3.83 5.84
N ILE A 341 6.89 3.84 7.08
CA ILE A 341 6.34 2.74 7.81
C ILE A 341 4.91 2.54 7.32
N SER A 342 4.65 1.32 6.86
CA SER A 342 3.32 0.83 6.54
C SER A 342 2.47 0.76 7.80
N ASP A 343 1.16 0.77 7.63
CA ASP A 343 0.23 0.20 8.59
C ASP A 343 -0.15 -1.17 8.03
N LEU A 344 0.34 -2.25 8.65
CA LEU A 344 0.09 -3.62 8.18
C LEU A 344 -1.30 -4.12 8.59
N SER A 345 -1.98 -3.37 9.45
CA SER A 345 -3.26 -3.68 10.04
C SER A 345 -4.43 -3.09 9.24
N SER A 346 -4.15 -2.12 8.35
CA SER A 346 -5.07 -1.58 7.34
C SER A 346 -4.54 -1.81 5.91
N ALA A 347 -5.32 -2.54 5.09
CA ALA A 347 -4.95 -2.90 3.71
C ALA A 347 -5.35 -1.84 2.69
#